data_AF-A0A2T0MNK0-F1
#
_entry.id   AF-A0A2T0MNK0-F1
#
_cell.length_a   1.000
_cell.length_b   1.000
_cell.length_c   1.000
_cell.angle_alpha   90.00
_cell.angle_beta   90.00
_cell.angle_gamma   90.00
#
_symmetry.space_group_name_H-M   'P 1'
#
loop_
_entity.id
_entity.type
_entity.pdbx_description
1 polymer ?
#
loop_
_entity_poly.entity_id
_entity_poly.type
_entity_poly.pdbx_seq_one_letter_code
_entity_poly.pdbx_strand_id
1 'polypeptide(L)'
;MSAALSAAGIGPAAARTWPWPIDPSRYNRRAELTTQELQALRELDWQVRRRRCYDPDLPQWRVIGRLLLPLDDARAALGWCPDTPAHRRSVTDAIGLVLRRCLEEETSFWAWSAETWFELIAPGHLEFEAAWPGWIDGTVRPYVAAFAYLLGDFTGFHRIGHFNRRSLAWRIFGKDVVEDAVDQVADTLQGWGCHPSDGAVGQFRTVLIQAMLVNRSPLLQDMTSEALARIREAPGTTPHHRRGHFRGLHKALFALGHAGPPPKPIHAVTPDIGGVPDAWVEMIERWHATSTLSPKVRGTYRTIMAKAARWLAAEHPNVIEPGQLTREICAAWVAAIDRMTVGDYVQRQAGLERHGGKPLSPQTKAGYLSATRAFFRDAQEWGWIVRRFDPARALATPRSIAALLAPNPRVIADDIWAKLL
;
A
#
# COMPACT_ATOMS: atom_id res chain seq x y z
N MET A 1 21.74 33.76 43.60
CA MET A 1 22.44 32.77 42.76
C MET A 1 21.48 32.25 41.69
N SER A 2 21.36 32.97 40.58
CA SER A 2 20.53 32.55 39.44
C SER A 2 21.44 32.53 38.22
N ALA A 3 21.84 31.33 37.82
CA ALA A 3 22.70 31.09 36.67
C ALA A 3 21.85 31.19 35.39
N ALA A 4 22.22 32.11 34.50
CA ALA A 4 21.70 32.20 33.16
C ALA A 4 22.25 31.03 32.33
N LEU A 5 21.37 30.13 31.88
CA LEU A 5 21.70 29.10 30.90
C LEU A 5 21.59 29.72 29.50
N SER A 6 22.75 29.86 28.88
CA SER A 6 22.93 30.30 27.50
C SER A 6 22.24 29.31 26.55
N ALA A 7 21.26 29.79 25.79
CA ALA A 7 20.66 29.05 24.70
C ALA A 7 21.66 28.96 23.54
N ALA A 8 22.40 27.86 23.49
CA ALA A 8 23.21 27.52 22.32
C ALA A 8 22.25 27.29 21.13
N GLY A 9 22.31 28.20 20.17
CA GLY A 9 21.57 28.09 18.92
C GLY A 9 21.94 26.81 18.18
N ILE A 10 20.98 25.91 18.03
CA ILE A 10 21.05 24.82 17.08
C ILE A 10 20.86 25.47 15.71
N GLY A 11 21.96 25.70 15.00
CA GLY A 11 21.91 26.09 13.59
C GLY A 11 21.13 25.05 12.78
N PRO A 12 20.42 25.45 11.71
CA PRO A 12 19.67 24.51 10.89
C PRO A 12 20.64 23.44 10.37
N ALA A 13 20.38 22.18 10.72
CA ALA A 13 21.15 21.05 10.21
C ALA A 13 21.13 21.12 8.69
N ALA A 14 22.32 21.26 8.08
CA ALA A 14 22.45 21.26 6.63
C ALA A 14 21.70 20.05 6.06
N ALA A 15 20.79 20.30 5.12
CA ALA A 15 19.97 19.25 4.50
C ALA A 15 20.90 18.16 3.95
N ARG A 16 20.93 17.00 4.60
CA ARG A 16 21.72 15.85 4.15
C ARG A 16 21.14 15.40 2.81
N THR A 17 21.77 15.70 1.69
CA THR A 17 21.33 15.16 0.39
C THR A 17 21.97 13.79 0.19
N TRP A 18 21.18 12.80 -0.22
CA TRP A 18 21.72 11.50 -0.63
C TRP A 18 22.32 11.65 -2.04
N PRO A 19 23.64 11.49 -2.23
CA PRO A 19 24.23 11.51 -3.56
C PRO A 19 23.84 10.24 -4.30
N TRP A 20 23.34 10.37 -5.53
CA TRP A 20 23.10 9.20 -6.37
C TRP A 20 24.44 8.47 -6.63
N PRO A 21 24.53 7.14 -6.50
CA PRO A 21 25.81 6.43 -6.56
C PRO A 21 26.52 6.52 -7.92
N ILE A 22 25.78 6.89 -8.97
CA ILE A 22 26.26 6.98 -10.35
C ILE A 22 25.98 8.39 -10.86
N ASP A 23 26.94 9.02 -11.55
CA ASP A 23 26.71 10.30 -12.20
C ASP A 23 26.51 10.08 -13.71
N PRO A 24 25.26 10.15 -14.23
CA PRO A 24 24.97 9.91 -15.63
C PRO A 24 25.64 10.91 -16.59
N SER A 25 26.05 12.08 -16.10
CA SER A 25 26.70 13.11 -16.93
C SER A 25 28.11 12.73 -17.37
N ARG A 26 28.75 11.78 -16.68
CA ARG A 26 30.11 11.30 -16.96
C ARG A 26 30.18 10.29 -18.10
N TYR A 27 29.04 9.80 -18.60
CA TYR A 27 29.00 8.73 -19.59
C TYR A 27 28.44 9.19 -20.93
N ASN A 28 28.91 8.54 -22.00
CA ASN A 28 28.31 8.69 -23.32
C ASN A 28 27.02 7.86 -23.43
N ARG A 29 25.88 8.54 -23.26
CA ARG A 29 24.53 7.94 -23.26
C ARG A 29 23.87 7.86 -24.65
N ARG A 30 24.65 7.85 -25.74
CA ARG A 30 24.11 7.70 -27.10
C ARG A 30 23.33 6.39 -27.23
N ALA A 31 22.09 6.50 -27.70
CA ALA A 31 21.17 5.39 -27.88
C ALA A 31 21.70 4.33 -28.85
N GLU A 32 22.19 4.79 -30.00
CA GLU A 32 22.65 3.97 -31.12
C GLU A 32 23.98 3.28 -30.81
N LEU A 33 24.11 2.04 -31.26
CA LEU A 33 25.38 1.32 -31.31
C LEU A 33 26.08 1.60 -32.64
N THR A 34 27.38 1.88 -32.59
CA THR A 34 28.17 1.97 -33.81
C THR A 34 28.34 0.58 -34.43
N THR A 35 28.57 0.52 -35.75
CA THR A 35 28.84 -0.75 -36.44
C THR A 35 30.04 -1.50 -35.83
N GLN A 36 31.05 -0.75 -35.35
CA GLN A 36 32.22 -1.33 -34.67
C GLN A 36 31.86 -1.94 -33.32
N GLU A 37 30.98 -1.31 -32.54
CA GLU A 37 30.52 -1.84 -31.25
C GLU A 37 29.66 -3.09 -31.42
N LEU A 38 28.76 -3.11 -32.41
CA LEU A 38 27.98 -4.30 -32.73
C LEU A 38 28.89 -5.47 -33.12
N GLN A 39 29.89 -5.21 -33.98
CA GLN A 39 30.85 -6.22 -34.39
C GLN A 39 31.70 -6.71 -33.21
N ALA A 40 32.18 -5.79 -32.36
CA ALA A 40 32.93 -6.12 -31.15
C ALA A 40 32.11 -6.98 -30.18
N LEU A 41 30.82 -6.67 -29.97
CA LEU A 41 29.93 -7.49 -29.15
C LEU A 41 29.70 -8.89 -29.74
N ARG A 42 29.59 -9.02 -31.07
CA ARG A 42 29.48 -10.32 -31.75
C ARG A 42 30.74 -11.16 -31.60
N GLU A 43 31.91 -10.55 -31.75
CA GLU A 43 33.22 -11.22 -31.63
C GLU A 43 33.55 -11.63 -30.19
N LEU A 44 33.20 -10.78 -29.21
CA LEU A 44 33.33 -11.14 -27.80
C LEU A 44 32.37 -12.25 -27.39
N ASP A 45 31.20 -12.35 -28.03
CA ASP A 45 30.14 -13.31 -27.71
C ASP A 45 29.91 -13.42 -26.19
N TRP A 46 30.13 -14.59 -25.56
CA TRP A 46 29.99 -14.76 -24.11
C TRP A 46 31.23 -14.38 -23.28
N GLN A 47 32.34 -13.95 -23.90
CA GLN A 47 33.49 -13.40 -23.17
C GLN A 47 33.14 -12.12 -22.40
N VAL A 48 32.04 -11.43 -22.78
CA VAL A 48 31.44 -10.29 -22.05
C VAL A 48 31.20 -10.58 -20.57
N ARG A 49 31.04 -11.84 -20.20
CA ARG A 49 30.88 -12.30 -18.81
C ARG A 49 32.17 -12.30 -17.99
N ARG A 50 33.32 -12.10 -18.63
CA ARG A 50 34.65 -12.08 -17.98
C ARG A 50 34.88 -13.28 -17.06
N ARG A 51 34.52 -14.48 -17.56
CA ARG A 51 34.54 -15.79 -16.87
C ARG A 51 35.75 -16.63 -17.32
N ARG A 52 35.69 -17.97 -17.19
CA ARG A 52 36.74 -18.86 -17.73
C ARG A 52 36.90 -18.58 -19.23
N CYS A 53 38.16 -18.54 -19.69
CA CYS A 53 38.54 -18.16 -21.06
C CYS A 53 38.31 -16.68 -21.42
N TYR A 54 38.20 -15.80 -20.41
CA TYR A 54 38.26 -14.36 -20.60
C TYR A 54 39.66 -13.93 -21.04
N ASP A 55 39.75 -13.31 -22.21
CA ASP A 55 40.95 -12.64 -22.69
C ASP A 55 40.79 -11.11 -22.53
N PRO A 56 41.49 -10.46 -21.57
CA PRO A 56 41.44 -9.02 -21.37
C PRO A 56 42.12 -8.21 -22.47
N ASP A 57 43.01 -8.83 -23.26
CA ASP A 57 43.86 -8.14 -24.23
C ASP A 57 43.18 -7.95 -25.60
N LEU A 58 41.98 -8.52 -25.75
CA LEU A 58 41.16 -8.37 -26.94
C LEU A 58 40.83 -6.88 -27.23
N PRO A 59 41.14 -6.37 -28.44
CA PRO A 59 40.92 -4.97 -28.79
C PRO A 59 39.43 -4.56 -28.72
N GLN A 60 38.52 -5.52 -28.86
CA GLN A 60 37.07 -5.35 -28.80
C GLN A 60 36.62 -4.73 -27.46
N TRP A 61 37.32 -5.00 -26.35
CA TRP A 61 37.01 -4.39 -25.05
C TRP A 61 37.16 -2.87 -25.04
N ARG A 62 38.14 -2.34 -25.78
CA ARG A 62 38.33 -0.89 -25.93
C ARG A 62 37.21 -0.27 -26.73
N VAL A 63 36.73 -0.98 -27.76
CA VAL A 63 35.63 -0.53 -28.63
C VAL A 63 34.34 -0.38 -27.83
N ILE A 64 33.99 -1.37 -26.99
CA ILE A 64 32.77 -1.34 -26.17
C ILE A 64 32.94 -0.59 -24.83
N GLY A 65 34.09 0.09 -24.62
CA GLY A 65 34.45 0.70 -23.34
C GLY A 65 33.39 1.66 -22.79
N ARG A 66 32.67 2.39 -23.67
CA ARG A 66 31.59 3.29 -23.25
C ARG A 66 30.37 2.57 -22.67
N LEU A 67 30.13 1.31 -23.04
CA LEU A 67 29.04 0.49 -22.51
C LEU A 67 29.48 -0.24 -21.24
N LEU A 68 30.75 -0.63 -21.19
CA LEU A 68 31.31 -1.38 -20.06
C LEU A 68 31.55 -0.49 -18.83
N LEU A 69 32.09 0.71 -19.01
CA LEU A 69 32.44 1.60 -17.90
C LEU A 69 31.26 1.91 -16.96
N PRO A 70 30.06 2.30 -17.43
CA PRO A 70 28.92 2.54 -16.54
C PRO A 70 28.47 1.30 -15.76
N LEU A 71 28.60 0.10 -16.35
CA LEU A 71 28.25 -1.17 -15.72
C LEU A 71 29.26 -1.57 -14.65
N ASP A 72 30.55 -1.28 -14.88
CA ASP A 72 31.61 -1.50 -13.90
C ASP A 72 31.54 -0.50 -12.74
N ASP A 73 31.25 0.76 -13.03
CA ASP A 73 31.02 1.77 -12.00
C ASP A 73 29.75 1.46 -11.19
N ALA A 74 28.66 1.01 -11.84
CA ALA A 74 27.46 0.54 -11.17
C ALA A 74 27.77 -0.66 -10.26
N ARG A 75 28.54 -1.64 -10.74
CA ARG A 75 29.01 -2.78 -9.93
C ARG A 75 29.83 -2.31 -8.71
N ALA A 76 30.74 -1.35 -8.90
CA ALA A 76 31.59 -0.83 -7.83
C ALA A 76 30.78 -0.07 -6.78
N ALA A 77 29.70 0.60 -7.20
CA ALA A 77 28.79 1.33 -6.33
C ALA A 77 27.87 0.42 -5.49
N LEU A 78 27.69 -0.86 -5.84
CA LEU A 78 26.85 -1.77 -5.06
C LEU A 78 27.51 -2.11 -3.70
N GLY A 79 26.78 -1.89 -2.62
CA GLY A 79 27.13 -2.35 -1.28
C GLY A 79 27.06 -3.88 -1.17
N TRP A 80 28.19 -4.52 -0.93
CA TRP A 80 28.27 -5.99 -0.84
C TRP A 80 27.94 -6.49 0.55
N CYS A 81 26.81 -7.20 0.72
CA CYS A 81 26.46 -7.86 1.97
C CYS A 81 25.56 -9.09 1.74
N PRO A 82 26.09 -10.34 1.88
CA PRO A 82 27.50 -10.69 2.08
C PRO A 82 28.32 -10.59 0.79
N ASP A 83 29.60 -10.20 0.87
CA ASP A 83 30.54 -10.31 -0.26
C ASP A 83 30.98 -11.77 -0.43
N THR A 84 30.24 -12.53 -1.23
CA THR A 84 30.57 -13.92 -1.55
C THR A 84 31.10 -14.05 -2.98
N PRO A 85 32.00 -15.02 -3.25
CA PRO A 85 32.41 -15.35 -4.62
C PRO A 85 31.22 -15.67 -5.54
N ALA A 86 30.13 -16.21 -5.00
CA ALA A 86 28.89 -16.41 -5.77
C ALA A 86 28.31 -15.08 -6.24
N HIS A 87 28.16 -14.10 -5.36
CA HIS A 87 27.62 -12.78 -5.73
C HIS A 87 28.51 -12.01 -6.71
N ARG A 88 29.84 -12.03 -6.53
CA ARG A 88 30.76 -11.42 -7.51
C ARG A 88 30.64 -12.06 -8.90
N ARG A 89 30.43 -13.38 -8.94
CA ARG A 89 30.17 -14.13 -10.18
C ARG A 89 28.83 -13.73 -10.81
N SER A 90 27.75 -13.68 -10.03
CA SER A 90 26.42 -13.31 -10.52
C SER A 90 26.37 -11.88 -11.07
N VAL A 91 27.08 -10.92 -10.46
CA VAL A 91 27.16 -9.55 -10.99
C VAL A 91 27.88 -9.50 -12.33
N THR A 92 28.98 -10.25 -12.48
CA THR A 92 29.72 -10.27 -13.74
C THR A 92 28.89 -10.93 -14.86
N ASP A 93 28.10 -11.96 -14.53
CA ASP A 93 27.13 -12.51 -15.49
C ASP A 93 26.01 -11.52 -15.81
N ALA A 94 25.52 -10.74 -14.85
CA ALA A 94 24.51 -9.70 -15.10
C ALA A 94 25.02 -8.63 -16.08
N ILE A 95 26.30 -8.24 -15.97
CA ILE A 95 26.93 -7.34 -16.96
C ILE A 95 26.94 -8.00 -18.34
N GLY A 96 27.32 -9.27 -18.42
CA GLY A 96 27.30 -10.02 -19.67
C GLY A 96 25.90 -10.10 -20.29
N LEU A 97 24.85 -10.27 -19.48
CA LEU A 97 23.46 -10.27 -19.93
C LEU A 97 23.02 -8.93 -20.49
N VAL A 98 23.35 -7.82 -19.82
CA VAL A 98 23.03 -6.47 -20.32
C VAL A 98 23.75 -6.21 -21.64
N LEU A 99 25.03 -6.56 -21.75
CA LEU A 99 25.79 -6.40 -23.00
C LEU A 99 25.24 -7.31 -24.12
N ARG A 100 24.82 -8.53 -23.80
CA ARG A 100 24.18 -9.43 -24.77
C ARG A 100 22.86 -8.87 -25.26
N ARG A 101 22.04 -8.34 -24.36
CA ARG A 101 20.77 -7.70 -24.74
C ARG A 101 20.99 -6.42 -25.57
N CYS A 102 22.11 -5.71 -25.40
CA CYS A 102 22.47 -4.59 -26.28
C CYS A 102 22.71 -5.05 -27.73
N LEU A 103 23.28 -6.26 -27.89
CA LEU A 103 23.47 -6.85 -29.21
C LEU A 103 22.13 -7.33 -29.82
N GLU A 104 21.24 -7.91 -29.02
CA GLU A 104 19.91 -8.39 -29.48
C GLU A 104 18.98 -7.25 -29.91
N GLU A 105 18.96 -6.16 -29.14
CA GLU A 105 18.14 -4.97 -29.41
C GLU A 105 18.81 -3.98 -30.37
N GLU A 106 20.06 -4.23 -30.74
CA GLU A 106 20.95 -3.32 -31.49
C GLU A 106 20.99 -1.88 -30.94
N THR A 107 20.73 -1.72 -29.64
CA THR A 107 20.65 -0.44 -28.95
C THR A 107 21.38 -0.51 -27.62
N SER A 108 21.90 0.64 -27.17
CA SER A 108 22.49 0.71 -25.83
C SER A 108 21.41 0.67 -24.74
N PHE A 109 21.77 0.15 -23.57
CA PHE A 109 20.88 0.10 -22.41
C PHE A 109 20.38 1.47 -21.93
N TRP A 110 21.01 2.57 -22.37
CA TRP A 110 20.57 3.95 -22.10
C TRP A 110 19.26 4.32 -22.81
N ALA A 111 18.95 3.65 -23.93
CA ALA A 111 17.74 3.89 -24.71
C ALA A 111 16.60 2.92 -24.37
N TRP A 112 16.86 1.93 -23.53
CA TRP A 112 15.89 0.90 -23.21
C TRP A 112 14.71 1.45 -22.43
N SER A 113 13.53 1.00 -22.84
CA SER A 113 12.31 1.25 -22.10
C SER A 113 12.27 0.44 -20.80
N ALA A 114 11.34 0.80 -19.91
CA ALA A 114 11.04 -0.03 -18.75
C ALA A 114 10.55 -1.44 -19.14
N GLU A 115 10.01 -1.62 -20.36
CA GLU A 115 9.60 -2.92 -20.89
C GLU A 115 10.80 -3.79 -21.24
N THR A 116 11.78 -3.24 -21.95
CA THR A 116 13.01 -3.95 -22.32
C THR A 116 13.76 -4.43 -21.08
N TRP A 117 13.84 -3.60 -20.04
CA TRP A 117 14.39 -4.01 -18.74
C TRP A 117 13.55 -5.09 -18.06
N PHE A 118 12.22 -5.00 -18.15
CA PHE A 118 11.32 -6.00 -17.57
C PHE A 118 11.47 -7.37 -18.25
N GLU A 119 11.56 -7.41 -19.58
CA GLU A 119 11.78 -8.65 -20.34
C GLU A 119 13.11 -9.32 -19.96
N LEU A 120 14.17 -8.53 -19.78
CA LEU A 120 15.47 -9.04 -19.33
C LEU A 120 15.42 -9.62 -17.90
N ILE A 121 14.67 -9.00 -16.99
CA ILE A 121 14.54 -9.43 -15.59
C ILE A 121 13.57 -10.60 -15.43
N ALA A 122 12.58 -10.70 -16.33
CA ALA A 122 11.46 -11.65 -16.31
C ALA A 122 10.54 -11.52 -15.07
N PRO A 123 9.30 -12.06 -15.11
CA PRO A 123 8.36 -11.99 -13.98
C PRO A 123 8.78 -12.84 -12.78
N GLY A 124 9.44 -13.99 -12.98
CA GLY A 124 9.90 -14.85 -11.89
C GLY A 124 11.30 -15.41 -12.14
N HIS A 125 11.81 -16.15 -11.15
CA HIS A 125 13.15 -16.74 -11.27
C HIS A 125 13.15 -17.93 -12.26
N LEU A 126 12.06 -18.69 -12.33
CA LEU A 126 11.94 -19.82 -13.26
C LEU A 126 11.88 -19.33 -14.70
N GLU A 127 11.10 -18.29 -14.97
CA GLU A 127 10.99 -17.67 -16.29
C GLU A 127 12.31 -17.01 -16.71
N PHE A 128 13.02 -16.41 -15.75
CA PHE A 128 14.36 -15.87 -15.98
C PHE A 128 15.36 -16.96 -16.35
N GLU A 129 15.42 -18.05 -15.59
CA GLU A 129 16.34 -19.17 -15.86
C GLU A 129 16.02 -19.86 -17.19
N ALA A 130 14.74 -20.02 -17.54
CA ALA A 130 14.32 -20.64 -18.78
C ALA A 130 14.70 -19.84 -20.05
N ALA A 131 14.83 -18.52 -19.93
CA ALA A 131 15.20 -17.64 -21.05
C ALA A 131 16.70 -17.69 -21.39
N TRP A 132 17.54 -18.24 -20.50
CA TRP A 132 18.99 -18.18 -20.61
C TRP A 132 19.63 -19.58 -20.62
N PRO A 133 20.86 -19.72 -21.12
CA PRO A 133 21.59 -20.98 -21.04
C PRO A 133 21.70 -21.46 -19.58
N GLY A 134 21.60 -22.78 -19.35
CA GLY A 134 21.47 -23.39 -18.02
C GLY A 134 22.65 -23.22 -17.04
N TRP A 135 23.65 -22.40 -17.38
CA TRP A 135 24.68 -21.93 -16.45
C TRP A 135 24.33 -20.59 -15.80
N ILE A 136 23.23 -19.93 -16.21
CA ILE A 136 22.64 -18.77 -15.53
C ILE A 136 21.61 -19.29 -14.54
N ASP A 137 21.73 -18.85 -13.30
CA ASP A 137 20.77 -19.12 -12.24
C ASP A 137 20.05 -17.83 -11.81
N GLY A 138 18.99 -17.99 -11.02
CA GLY A 138 18.18 -16.89 -10.49
C GLY A 138 18.95 -15.93 -9.57
N THR A 139 20.21 -16.20 -9.20
CA THR A 139 21.02 -15.29 -8.38
C THR A 139 21.54 -14.09 -9.18
N VAL A 140 21.55 -14.17 -10.51
CA VAL A 140 21.93 -13.08 -11.43
C VAL A 140 20.84 -12.00 -11.50
N ARG A 141 19.58 -12.42 -11.45
CA ARG A 141 18.40 -11.57 -11.63
C ARG A 141 18.33 -10.32 -10.73
N PRO A 142 18.64 -10.38 -9.41
CA PRO A 142 18.66 -9.19 -8.56
C PRO A 142 19.67 -8.13 -8.99
N TYR A 143 20.77 -8.53 -9.64
CA TYR A 143 21.80 -7.62 -10.12
C TYR A 143 21.42 -6.96 -11.43
N VAL A 144 20.73 -7.68 -12.32
CA VAL A 144 20.08 -7.08 -13.48
C VAL A 144 19.07 -6.01 -13.04
N ALA A 145 18.26 -6.31 -12.03
CA ALA A 145 17.33 -5.34 -11.46
C ALA A 145 18.04 -4.12 -10.82
N ALA A 146 19.22 -4.32 -10.22
CA ALA A 146 20.02 -3.22 -9.70
C ALA A 146 20.58 -2.33 -10.82
N PHE A 147 21.05 -2.91 -11.93
CA PHE A 147 21.49 -2.13 -13.10
C PHE A 147 20.34 -1.38 -13.77
N ALA A 148 19.18 -2.03 -13.92
CA ALA A 148 17.97 -1.39 -14.44
C ALA A 148 17.55 -0.18 -13.59
N TYR A 149 17.79 -0.24 -12.28
CA TYR A 149 17.47 0.83 -11.33
C TYR A 149 18.51 1.97 -11.31
N LEU A 150 19.80 1.66 -11.42
CA LEU A 150 20.90 2.64 -11.35
C LEU A 150 21.16 3.35 -12.68
N LEU A 151 21.13 2.59 -13.79
CA LEU A 151 21.49 3.07 -15.12
C LEU A 151 20.25 3.36 -15.99
N GLY A 152 19.13 2.70 -15.70
CA GLY A 152 17.85 2.94 -16.34
C GLY A 152 16.86 3.66 -15.43
N ASP A 153 15.65 3.89 -15.95
CA ASP A 153 14.55 4.47 -15.19
C ASP A 153 13.56 3.45 -14.59
N PHE A 154 14.04 2.22 -14.36
CA PHE A 154 13.17 1.13 -13.97
C PHE A 154 12.72 1.23 -12.49
N THR A 155 11.43 1.43 -12.27
CA THR A 155 10.77 1.39 -10.94
C THR A 155 9.59 0.40 -10.88
N GLY A 156 9.40 -0.39 -11.94
CA GLY A 156 8.32 -1.35 -12.13
C GLY A 156 8.40 -2.61 -11.27
N PHE A 157 8.87 -2.51 -10.02
CA PHE A 157 9.08 -3.63 -9.09
C PHE A 157 7.82 -4.40 -8.70
N HIS A 158 6.64 -3.91 -9.08
CA HIS A 158 5.37 -4.61 -8.92
C HIS A 158 5.11 -5.63 -10.04
N ARG A 159 5.75 -5.47 -11.20
CA ARG A 159 5.66 -6.37 -12.35
C ARG A 159 6.56 -7.59 -12.18
N ILE A 160 7.68 -7.38 -11.50
CA ILE A 160 8.62 -8.41 -11.09
C ILE A 160 8.01 -9.11 -9.88
N GLY A 161 7.90 -10.43 -9.93
CA GLY A 161 7.37 -11.29 -8.89
C GLY A 161 8.19 -11.24 -7.58
N HIS A 162 8.12 -12.30 -6.76
CA HIS A 162 8.76 -12.24 -5.45
C HIS A 162 10.29 -12.11 -5.56
N PHE A 163 10.86 -11.01 -5.06
CA PHE A 163 12.29 -10.82 -4.88
C PHE A 163 12.57 -10.04 -3.59
N ASN A 164 13.80 -10.16 -3.06
CA ASN A 164 14.16 -9.53 -1.81
C ASN A 164 14.48 -8.04 -2.00
N ARG A 165 13.44 -7.19 -1.91
CA ARG A 165 13.54 -5.72 -2.00
C ARG A 165 14.49 -5.12 -0.96
N ARG A 166 14.57 -5.69 0.24
CA ARG A 166 15.48 -5.24 1.30
C ARG A 166 16.93 -5.42 0.87
N SER A 167 17.25 -6.59 0.34
CA SER A 167 18.60 -6.84 -0.18
C SER A 167 18.93 -6.00 -1.41
N LEU A 168 17.95 -5.56 -2.20
CA LEU A 168 18.18 -4.59 -3.27
C LEU A 168 18.49 -3.20 -2.70
N ALA A 169 17.67 -2.71 -1.77
CA ALA A 169 17.88 -1.43 -1.10
C ALA A 169 19.23 -1.38 -0.36
N TRP A 170 19.62 -2.45 0.34
CA TRP A 170 20.94 -2.55 0.98
C TRP A 170 22.10 -2.41 -0.01
N ARG A 171 21.96 -3.00 -1.21
CA ARG A 171 22.99 -2.91 -2.23
C ARG A 171 23.09 -1.52 -2.83
N ILE A 172 22.00 -0.78 -2.95
CA ILE A 172 22.01 0.53 -3.62
C ILE A 172 22.27 1.68 -2.63
N PHE A 173 21.61 1.65 -1.48
CA PHE A 173 21.64 2.72 -0.50
C PHE A 173 22.60 2.45 0.67
N GLY A 174 23.14 1.23 0.75
CA GLY A 174 23.91 0.77 1.91
C GLY A 174 23.01 0.21 3.00
N LYS A 175 23.53 -0.79 3.72
CA LYS A 175 22.79 -1.47 4.79
C LYS A 175 22.48 -0.50 5.94
N ASP A 176 23.49 0.22 6.41
CA ASP A 176 23.38 1.01 7.64
C ASP A 176 22.40 2.18 7.48
N VAL A 177 22.41 2.85 6.33
CA VAL A 177 21.46 3.95 6.04
C VAL A 177 20.02 3.46 5.98
N VAL A 178 19.79 2.30 5.37
CA VAL A 178 18.45 1.71 5.27
C VAL A 178 17.96 1.23 6.63
N GLU A 179 18.80 0.58 7.41
CA GLU A 179 18.42 0.08 8.73
C GLU A 179 18.21 1.21 9.73
N ASP A 180 19.04 2.25 9.74
CA ASP A 180 18.84 3.45 10.57
C ASP A 180 17.48 4.11 10.29
N ALA A 181 17.12 4.27 9.01
CA ALA A 181 15.82 4.80 8.64
C ALA A 181 14.65 3.87 9.01
N VAL A 182 14.86 2.55 8.96
CA VAL A 182 13.86 1.56 9.43
C VAL A 182 13.67 1.66 10.93
N ASP A 183 14.75 1.76 11.69
CA ASP A 183 14.75 1.79 13.15
C ASP A 183 14.09 3.07 13.68
N GLN A 184 14.43 4.25 13.12
CA GLN A 184 13.79 5.52 13.49
C GLN A 184 12.27 5.49 13.36
N VAL A 185 11.75 4.86 12.29
CA VAL A 185 10.31 4.74 12.12
C VAL A 185 9.72 3.64 13.01
N ALA A 186 10.43 2.52 13.19
CA ALA A 186 10.01 1.46 14.10
C ALA A 186 9.85 1.97 15.53
N ASP A 187 10.80 2.76 16.03
CA ASP A 187 10.76 3.38 17.37
C ASP A 187 9.56 4.32 17.51
N THR A 188 9.28 5.13 16.48
CA THR A 188 8.11 6.01 16.46
C THR A 188 6.80 5.22 16.57
N LEU A 189 6.70 4.11 15.85
CA LEU A 189 5.52 3.24 15.87
C LEU A 189 5.39 2.47 17.19
N GLN A 190 6.50 2.03 17.77
CA GLN A 190 6.53 1.38 19.08
C GLN A 190 6.05 2.33 20.18
N GLY A 191 6.41 3.62 20.10
CA GLY A 191 5.88 4.67 20.98
C GLY A 191 4.35 4.82 20.92
N TRP A 192 3.69 4.31 19.88
CA TRP A 192 2.23 4.28 19.73
C TRP A 192 1.60 2.93 20.08
N GLY A 193 2.39 2.00 20.65
CA GLY A 193 1.94 0.66 21.04
C GLY A 193 1.90 -0.35 19.89
N CYS A 194 2.51 -0.06 18.73
CA CYS A 194 2.69 -1.04 17.66
C CYS A 194 3.99 -1.82 17.88
N HIS A 195 3.91 -3.06 18.36
CA HIS A 195 5.09 -3.82 18.75
C HIS A 195 5.74 -4.57 17.57
N PRO A 196 7.07 -4.74 17.57
CA PRO A 196 7.81 -5.51 16.55
C PRO A 196 7.37 -6.96 16.35
N SER A 197 6.79 -7.58 17.39
CA SER A 197 6.24 -8.95 17.35
C SER A 197 4.94 -9.06 16.57
N ASP A 198 4.25 -7.94 16.35
CA ASP A 198 3.09 -7.91 15.47
C ASP A 198 3.63 -7.92 14.05
N GLY A 199 3.24 -8.90 13.22
CA GLY A 199 3.62 -8.99 11.79
C GLY A 199 3.40 -7.69 10.99
N ALA A 200 2.68 -6.72 11.57
CA ALA A 200 2.60 -5.32 11.18
C ALA A 200 3.96 -4.62 10.99
N VAL A 201 4.98 -4.86 11.82
CA VAL A 201 6.31 -4.21 11.66
C VAL A 201 7.06 -4.77 10.45
N GLY A 202 6.94 -6.08 10.17
CA GLY A 202 7.49 -6.67 8.95
C GLY A 202 6.83 -6.12 7.67
N GLN A 203 5.51 -5.92 7.69
CA GLN A 203 4.78 -5.30 6.58
C GLN A 203 5.13 -3.82 6.43
N PHE A 204 5.27 -3.10 7.54
CA PHE A 204 5.69 -1.71 7.55
C PHE A 204 7.08 -1.53 6.92
N ARG A 205 8.08 -2.32 7.34
CA ARG A 205 9.43 -2.31 6.77
C ARG A 205 9.42 -2.51 5.26
N THR A 206 8.57 -3.43 4.78
CA THR A 206 8.41 -3.69 3.35
C THR A 206 7.88 -2.45 2.61
N VAL A 207 6.92 -1.74 3.20
CA VAL A 207 6.36 -0.51 2.63
C VAL A 207 7.38 0.62 2.64
N LEU A 208 8.14 0.80 3.72
CA LEU A 208 9.20 1.81 3.80
C LEU A 208 10.28 1.57 2.76
N ILE A 209 10.79 0.34 2.63
CA ILE A 209 11.80 -0.01 1.61
C ILE A 209 11.28 0.22 0.20
N GLN A 210 10.01 -0.14 -0.07
CA GLN A 210 9.39 0.14 -1.36
C GLN A 210 9.30 1.65 -1.61
N ALA A 211 8.95 2.45 -0.59
CA ALA A 211 8.89 3.90 -0.69
C ALA A 211 10.27 4.50 -0.99
N MET A 212 11.34 4.03 -0.33
CA MET A 212 12.73 4.45 -0.61
C MET A 212 13.12 4.19 -2.06
N LEU A 213 12.83 2.98 -2.56
CA LEU A 213 13.15 2.59 -3.93
C LEU A 213 12.37 3.43 -4.97
N VAL A 214 11.08 3.68 -4.75
CA VAL A 214 10.29 4.53 -5.66
C VAL A 214 10.71 5.99 -5.58
N ASN A 215 11.04 6.49 -4.39
CA ASN A 215 11.49 7.87 -4.18
C ASN A 215 12.93 8.12 -4.64
N ARG A 216 13.71 7.06 -4.89
CA ARG A 216 15.15 7.14 -5.18
C ARG A 216 15.98 7.80 -4.08
N SER A 217 15.56 7.66 -2.82
CA SER A 217 16.32 8.12 -1.67
C SER A 217 16.05 7.24 -0.45
N PRO A 218 17.08 6.86 0.32
CA PRO A 218 16.91 6.19 1.60
C PRO A 218 16.54 7.15 2.74
N LEU A 219 16.64 8.46 2.55
CA LEU A 219 16.48 9.43 3.62
C LEU A 219 15.01 9.73 3.89
N LEU A 220 14.61 9.70 5.17
CA LEU A 220 13.23 9.96 5.58
C LEU A 220 12.79 11.40 5.27
N GLN A 221 13.71 12.36 5.36
CA GLN A 221 13.47 13.78 5.03
C GLN A 221 13.11 14.02 3.55
N ASP A 222 13.53 13.13 2.64
CA ASP A 222 13.20 13.24 1.22
C ASP A 222 11.81 12.66 0.91
N MET A 223 11.17 12.00 1.90
CA MET A 223 9.82 11.45 1.79
C MET A 223 8.76 12.48 2.20
N THR A 224 8.76 13.62 1.52
CA THR A 224 7.79 14.70 1.74
C THR A 224 6.36 14.24 1.42
N SER A 225 5.35 15.03 1.81
CA SER A 225 3.95 14.73 1.47
C SER A 225 3.70 14.60 -0.04
N GLU A 226 4.43 15.36 -0.86
CA GLU A 226 4.36 15.27 -2.32
C GLU A 226 4.98 13.98 -2.85
N ALA A 227 6.12 13.56 -2.30
CA ALA A 227 6.73 12.27 -2.61
C ALA A 227 5.79 11.11 -2.23
N LEU A 228 5.21 11.14 -1.03
CA LEU A 228 4.25 10.13 -0.58
C LEU A 228 2.97 10.11 -1.43
N ALA A 229 2.50 11.26 -1.91
CA ALA A 229 1.39 11.33 -2.85
C ALA A 229 1.73 10.64 -4.17
N ARG A 230 2.89 10.94 -4.77
CA ARG A 230 3.36 10.27 -6.00
C ARG A 230 3.50 8.75 -5.82
N ILE A 231 4.07 8.31 -4.70
CA ILE A 231 4.24 6.89 -4.36
C ILE A 231 2.88 6.19 -4.24
N ARG A 232 1.86 6.87 -3.68
CA ARG A 232 0.51 6.31 -3.56
C ARG A 232 -0.19 6.11 -4.90
N GLU A 233 -0.01 7.05 -5.83
CA GLU A 233 -0.60 6.96 -7.18
C GLU A 233 0.20 6.03 -8.11
N ALA A 234 1.46 5.71 -7.78
CA ALA A 234 2.31 4.85 -8.60
C ALA A 234 1.76 3.41 -8.69
N PRO A 235 1.71 2.80 -9.90
CA PRO A 235 1.18 1.45 -10.09
C PRO A 235 1.86 0.40 -9.22
N GLY A 236 1.04 -0.45 -8.57
CA GLY A 236 1.51 -1.60 -7.80
C GLY A 236 2.22 -1.29 -6.47
N THR A 237 2.30 -0.02 -6.07
CA THR A 237 3.05 0.41 -4.88
C THR A 237 2.33 0.09 -3.57
N THR A 238 1.01 0.01 -3.57
CA THR A 238 0.26 -0.31 -2.34
C THR A 238 -1.02 -1.10 -2.64
N PRO A 239 -0.92 -2.45 -2.67
CA PRO A 239 -2.10 -3.31 -2.65
C PRO A 239 -3.05 -2.90 -1.52
N HIS A 240 -4.36 -3.13 -1.68
CA HIS A 240 -5.36 -2.71 -0.69
C HIS A 240 -5.01 -3.09 0.76
N HIS A 241 -4.42 -4.28 0.98
CA HIS A 241 -3.99 -4.76 2.29
C HIS A 241 -2.82 -3.98 2.91
N ARG A 242 -2.02 -3.25 2.11
CA ARG A 242 -0.87 -2.44 2.59
C ARG A 242 -1.19 -0.96 2.79
N ARG A 243 -2.39 -0.50 2.42
CA ARG A 243 -2.80 0.90 2.57
C ARG A 243 -2.79 1.37 4.03
N GLY A 244 -3.13 0.48 4.96
CA GLY A 244 -3.04 0.76 6.40
C GLY A 244 -1.61 1.03 6.84
N HIS A 245 -0.66 0.18 6.42
CA HIS A 245 0.76 0.32 6.74
C HIS A 245 1.39 1.56 6.08
N PHE A 246 1.04 1.85 4.82
CA PHE A 246 1.47 3.08 4.15
C PHE A 246 0.94 4.34 4.85
N ARG A 247 -0.30 4.30 5.35
CA ARG A 247 -0.82 5.39 6.19
C ARG A 247 -0.07 5.50 7.52
N GLY A 248 0.28 4.37 8.13
CA GLY A 248 1.15 4.32 9.32
C GLY A 248 2.49 5.01 9.06
N LEU A 249 3.12 4.71 7.92
CA LEU A 249 4.34 5.39 7.45
C LEU A 249 4.18 6.89 7.34
N HIS A 250 3.14 7.36 6.64
CA HIS A 250 2.91 8.79 6.51
C HIS A 250 2.67 9.46 7.87
N LYS A 251 1.94 8.80 8.80
CA LYS A 251 1.80 9.32 10.17
C LYS A 251 3.14 9.42 10.88
N ALA A 252 4.00 8.40 10.77
CA ALA A 252 5.29 8.40 11.43
C ALA A 252 6.23 9.47 10.85
N LEU A 253 6.26 9.64 9.52
CA LEU A 253 7.00 10.72 8.86
C LEU A 253 6.50 12.11 9.27
N PHE A 254 5.19 12.28 9.48
CA PHE A 254 4.63 13.51 10.05
C PHE A 254 5.10 13.74 11.49
N ALA A 255 5.10 12.71 12.33
CA ALA A 255 5.58 12.81 13.71
C ALA A 255 7.08 13.10 13.81
N LEU A 256 7.87 12.60 12.86
CA LEU A 256 9.30 12.90 12.71
C LEU A 256 9.56 14.28 12.06
N GLY A 257 8.52 14.99 11.61
CA GLY A 257 8.63 16.32 11.01
C GLY A 257 9.09 16.36 9.54
N HIS A 258 9.08 15.22 8.84
CA HIS A 258 9.51 15.12 7.44
C HIS A 258 8.37 15.35 6.42
N ALA A 259 7.13 15.15 6.83
CA ALA A 259 5.95 15.31 5.99
C ALA A 259 4.86 16.12 6.71
N GLY A 260 3.93 16.69 5.95
CA GLY A 260 2.67 17.21 6.49
C GLY A 260 1.74 16.08 6.95
N PRO A 261 0.60 16.42 7.58
CA PRO A 261 -0.31 15.42 8.11
C PRO A 261 -0.89 14.56 6.99
N PRO A 262 -1.05 13.23 7.20
CA PRO A 262 -1.61 12.37 6.18
C PRO A 262 -3.04 12.79 5.85
N PRO A 263 -3.46 12.67 4.57
CA PRO A 263 -4.81 12.99 4.17
C PRO A 263 -5.81 12.19 5.01
N LYS A 264 -6.85 12.88 5.48
CA LYS A 264 -7.91 12.26 6.26
C LYS A 264 -8.50 11.12 5.43
N PRO A 265 -8.70 9.92 6.02
CA PRO A 265 -9.39 8.86 5.32
C PRO A 265 -10.72 9.38 4.77
N ILE A 266 -11.07 9.00 3.54
CA ILE A 266 -12.38 9.29 2.94
C ILE A 266 -13.53 8.68 3.78
N HIS A 267 -13.20 7.78 4.73
CA HIS A 267 -14.09 7.22 5.74
C HIS A 267 -14.09 7.96 7.09
N ALA A 268 -13.15 8.88 7.32
CA ALA A 268 -13.04 9.67 8.55
C ALA A 268 -13.72 11.03 8.42
N VAL A 269 -13.95 11.53 7.20
CA VAL A 269 -14.92 12.59 6.97
C VAL A 269 -16.27 11.90 6.85
N THR A 270 -17.09 12.06 7.89
CA THR A 270 -18.48 11.62 7.86
C THR A 270 -19.16 12.33 6.68
N PRO A 271 -19.57 11.63 5.62
CA PRO A 271 -20.16 12.29 4.47
C PRO A 271 -21.49 12.94 4.86
N ASP A 272 -21.80 14.07 4.24
CA ASP A 272 -23.11 14.70 4.33
C ASP A 272 -24.19 13.69 3.91
N ILE A 273 -25.32 13.71 4.61
CA ILE A 273 -26.42 12.80 4.36
C ILE A 273 -27.17 13.28 3.11
N GLY A 274 -26.99 12.60 1.99
CA GLY A 274 -27.66 12.91 0.73
C GLY A 274 -28.88 12.03 0.43
N GLY A 275 -29.87 12.58 -0.27
CA GLY A 275 -31.08 11.89 -0.73
C GLY A 275 -32.14 11.70 0.36
N VAL A 276 -32.12 12.55 1.38
CA VAL A 276 -32.97 12.48 2.58
C VAL A 276 -33.58 13.86 2.83
N PRO A 277 -34.85 13.97 3.28
CA PRO A 277 -35.44 15.27 3.64
C PRO A 277 -34.67 15.97 4.78
N ASP A 278 -34.61 17.30 4.77
CA ASP A 278 -33.78 18.08 5.70
C ASP A 278 -34.11 17.82 7.17
N ALA A 279 -35.39 17.70 7.53
CA ALA A 279 -35.83 17.40 8.89
C ALA A 279 -35.29 16.06 9.42
N TRP A 280 -35.09 15.07 8.53
CA TRP A 280 -34.42 13.82 8.88
C TRP A 280 -32.92 14.02 9.09
N VAL A 281 -32.26 14.79 8.22
CA VAL A 281 -30.82 15.08 8.35
C VAL A 281 -30.55 15.79 9.68
N GLU A 282 -31.30 16.84 9.99
CA GLU A 282 -31.18 17.61 11.23
C GLU A 282 -31.35 16.71 12.46
N MET A 283 -32.40 15.87 12.49
CA MET A 283 -32.63 14.99 13.63
C MET A 283 -31.55 13.92 13.78
N ILE A 284 -31.06 13.36 12.67
CA ILE A 284 -30.00 12.34 12.68
C ILE A 284 -28.70 12.94 13.22
N GLU A 285 -28.33 14.14 12.77
CA GLU A 285 -27.12 14.82 13.27
C GLU A 285 -27.28 15.26 14.72
N ARG A 286 -28.46 15.76 15.10
CA ARG A 286 -28.79 16.10 16.48
C ARG A 286 -28.66 14.88 17.38
N TRP A 287 -29.19 13.73 16.98
CA TRP A 287 -29.03 12.46 17.70
C TRP A 287 -27.56 12.03 17.81
N HIS A 288 -26.82 12.11 16.70
CA HIS A 288 -25.39 11.75 16.66
C HIS A 288 -24.55 12.61 17.62
N ALA A 289 -24.84 13.90 17.72
CA ALA A 289 -24.19 14.82 18.65
C ALA A 289 -24.59 14.58 20.12
N THR A 290 -25.84 14.19 20.38
CA THR A 290 -26.41 14.07 21.74
C THR A 290 -26.18 12.70 22.37
N SER A 291 -26.16 11.63 21.58
CA SER A 291 -26.06 10.25 22.09
C SER A 291 -24.77 10.00 22.87
N THR A 292 -24.87 9.26 23.97
CA THR A 292 -23.73 8.87 24.84
C THR A 292 -23.04 7.58 24.39
N LEU A 293 -23.48 6.98 23.29
CA LEU A 293 -22.84 5.79 22.72
C LEU A 293 -21.41 6.10 22.26
N SER A 294 -20.58 5.07 22.15
CA SER A 294 -19.19 5.25 21.69
C SER A 294 -19.16 5.87 20.29
N PRO A 295 -18.11 6.66 19.93
CA PRO A 295 -18.02 7.32 18.63
C PRO A 295 -18.23 6.37 17.44
N LYS A 296 -17.71 5.15 17.54
CA LYS A 296 -17.86 4.10 16.52
C LYS A 296 -19.31 3.66 16.35
N VAL A 297 -20.03 3.46 17.45
CA VAL A 297 -21.44 3.03 17.44
C VAL A 297 -22.33 4.16 16.91
N ARG A 298 -22.12 5.40 17.37
CA ARG A 298 -22.85 6.58 16.86
C ARG A 298 -22.68 6.74 15.35
N GLY A 299 -21.46 6.65 14.83
CA GLY A 299 -21.20 6.75 13.39
C GLY A 299 -21.88 5.65 12.58
N THR A 300 -21.94 4.43 13.14
CA THR A 300 -22.65 3.30 12.52
C THR A 300 -24.15 3.54 12.50
N TYR A 301 -24.74 3.98 13.61
CA TYR A 301 -26.18 4.24 13.71
C TYR A 301 -26.59 5.43 12.84
N ARG A 302 -25.78 6.50 12.78
CA ARG A 302 -25.98 7.62 11.84
C ARG A 302 -26.09 7.12 10.40
N THR A 303 -25.19 6.23 9.98
CA THR A 303 -25.19 5.66 8.62
C THR A 303 -26.43 4.80 8.35
N ILE A 304 -26.86 4.00 9.34
CA ILE A 304 -28.06 3.17 9.24
C ILE A 304 -29.32 4.04 9.20
N MET A 305 -29.40 5.09 10.01
CA MET A 305 -30.55 6.00 10.00
C MET A 305 -30.64 6.78 8.70
N ALA A 306 -29.52 7.22 8.14
CA ALA A 306 -29.49 7.81 6.79
C ALA A 306 -30.00 6.83 5.71
N LYS A 307 -29.69 5.53 5.86
CA LYS A 307 -30.23 4.47 4.99
C LYS A 307 -31.74 4.33 5.13
N ALA A 308 -32.23 4.29 6.37
CA ALA A 308 -33.67 4.20 6.66
C ALA A 308 -34.42 5.42 6.11
N ALA A 309 -33.86 6.63 6.27
CA ALA A 309 -34.46 7.85 5.77
C ALA A 309 -34.49 7.93 4.23
N ARG A 310 -33.47 7.38 3.54
CA ARG A 310 -33.51 7.22 2.07
C ARG A 310 -34.58 6.23 1.61
N TRP A 311 -34.75 5.12 2.34
CA TRP A 311 -35.83 4.18 2.07
C TRP A 311 -37.20 4.83 2.27
N LEU A 312 -37.38 5.61 3.34
CA LEU A 312 -38.61 6.38 3.56
C LEU A 312 -38.86 7.39 2.45
N ALA A 313 -37.83 8.11 1.99
CA ALA A 313 -37.97 9.06 0.89
C ALA A 313 -38.41 8.40 -0.42
N ALA A 314 -38.03 7.15 -0.66
CA ALA A 314 -38.40 6.40 -1.86
C ALA A 314 -39.80 5.76 -1.75
N GLU A 315 -40.10 5.07 -0.64
CA GLU A 315 -41.30 4.22 -0.50
C GLU A 315 -42.44 4.92 0.26
N HIS A 316 -42.12 5.94 1.06
CA HIS A 316 -43.08 6.71 1.85
C HIS A 316 -42.82 8.22 1.75
N PRO A 317 -42.95 8.85 0.55
CA PRO A 317 -42.55 10.25 0.34
C PRO A 317 -43.27 11.28 1.23
N ASN A 318 -44.45 10.92 1.74
CA ASN A 318 -45.22 11.76 2.66
C ASN A 318 -44.63 11.83 4.09
N VAL A 319 -43.62 11.00 4.40
CA VAL A 319 -42.96 10.94 5.71
C VAL A 319 -41.68 11.78 5.68
N ILE A 320 -41.87 13.11 5.70
CA ILE A 320 -40.78 14.09 5.56
C ILE A 320 -40.02 14.34 6.86
N GLU A 321 -40.56 13.93 8.02
CA GLU A 321 -39.94 14.10 9.33
C GLU A 321 -40.06 12.85 10.23
N PRO A 322 -39.14 12.66 11.20
CA PRO A 322 -39.15 11.51 12.11
C PRO A 322 -40.40 11.36 12.96
N GLY A 323 -41.09 12.45 13.29
CA GLY A 323 -42.29 12.45 14.14
C GLY A 323 -43.53 11.84 13.48
N GLN A 324 -43.51 11.68 12.16
CA GLN A 324 -44.61 11.12 11.37
C GLN A 324 -44.60 9.58 11.32
N LEU A 325 -43.59 8.94 11.90
CA LEU A 325 -43.47 7.50 11.88
C LEU A 325 -44.60 6.84 12.69
N THR A 326 -45.29 5.88 12.06
CA THR A 326 -46.34 5.08 12.69
C THR A 326 -45.91 3.63 12.87
N ARG A 327 -46.71 2.87 13.62
CA ARG A 327 -46.47 1.44 13.82
C ARG A 327 -46.49 0.67 12.49
N GLU A 328 -47.34 1.07 11.56
CA GLU A 328 -47.48 0.47 10.23
C GLU A 328 -46.20 0.69 9.40
N ILE A 329 -45.64 1.89 9.43
CA ILE A 329 -44.38 2.20 8.74
C ILE A 329 -43.21 1.44 9.38
N CYS A 330 -43.19 1.27 10.70
CA CYS A 330 -42.19 0.40 11.35
C CYS A 330 -42.29 -1.05 10.85
N ALA A 331 -43.50 -1.60 10.70
CA ALA A 331 -43.68 -2.94 10.17
C ALA A 331 -43.22 -3.04 8.70
N ALA A 332 -43.50 -2.02 7.89
CA ALA A 332 -43.00 -1.93 6.51
C ALA A 332 -41.47 -1.88 6.46
N TRP A 333 -40.83 -1.14 7.36
CA TRP A 333 -39.37 -1.08 7.47
C TRP A 333 -38.74 -2.43 7.85
N VAL A 334 -39.35 -3.14 8.80
CA VAL A 334 -38.91 -4.50 9.19
C VAL A 334 -38.99 -5.45 7.99
N ALA A 335 -40.08 -5.41 7.24
CA ALA A 335 -40.24 -6.21 6.02
C ALA A 335 -39.26 -5.81 4.92
N ALA A 336 -38.99 -4.51 4.76
CA ALA A 336 -38.01 -3.99 3.81
C ALA A 336 -36.61 -4.51 4.15
N ILE A 337 -36.16 -4.41 5.41
CA ILE A 337 -34.86 -4.96 5.85
C ILE A 337 -34.75 -6.46 5.54
N ASP A 338 -35.83 -7.22 5.71
CA ASP A 338 -35.79 -8.66 5.46
C ASP A 338 -35.58 -9.00 3.97
N ARG A 339 -36.11 -8.17 3.06
CA ARG A 339 -35.97 -8.35 1.60
C ARG A 339 -34.79 -7.59 1.00
N MET A 340 -34.17 -6.71 1.76
CA MET A 340 -33.12 -5.80 1.29
C MET A 340 -31.85 -6.57 0.87
N THR A 341 -31.21 -6.04 -0.16
CA THR A 341 -29.92 -6.51 -0.66
C THR A 341 -28.79 -5.54 -0.32
N VAL A 342 -27.55 -6.03 -0.43
CA VAL A 342 -26.35 -5.21 -0.29
C VAL A 342 -26.30 -4.22 -1.45
N GLY A 343 -26.34 -2.91 -1.12
CA GLY A 343 -26.35 -1.83 -2.11
C GLY A 343 -27.65 -1.02 -2.15
N ASP A 344 -28.75 -1.56 -1.62
CA ASP A 344 -30.01 -0.81 -1.59
C ASP A 344 -29.91 0.39 -0.64
N TYR A 345 -30.44 1.55 -1.06
CA TYR A 345 -30.53 2.78 -0.27
C TYR A 345 -29.20 3.27 0.35
N VAL A 346 -28.05 2.92 -0.24
CA VAL A 346 -26.74 3.43 0.19
C VAL A 346 -26.32 4.65 -0.63
N GLN A 347 -25.62 5.59 -0.01
CA GLN A 347 -25.12 6.80 -0.70
C GLN A 347 -23.93 6.51 -1.62
N ARG A 348 -23.08 5.56 -1.22
CA ARG A 348 -21.83 5.23 -1.91
C ARG A 348 -21.94 3.84 -2.49
N GLN A 349 -21.86 3.75 -3.81
CA GLN A 349 -21.91 2.49 -4.54
C GLN A 349 -20.51 1.94 -4.90
N ALA A 350 -19.46 2.74 -4.69
CA ALA A 350 -18.08 2.32 -4.94
C ALA A 350 -17.71 1.08 -4.08
N GLY A 351 -17.21 0.02 -4.74
CA GLY A 351 -16.80 -1.22 -4.09
C GLY A 351 -17.90 -2.25 -3.87
N LEU A 352 -19.12 -2.02 -4.37
CA LEU A 352 -20.21 -3.00 -4.32
C LEU A 352 -20.05 -4.16 -5.32
N GLU A 353 -19.07 -4.11 -6.24
CA GLU A 353 -18.88 -5.04 -7.37
C GLU A 353 -18.87 -6.54 -6.98
N ARG A 354 -18.43 -6.90 -5.77
CA ARG A 354 -18.35 -8.31 -5.33
C ARG A 354 -19.57 -8.82 -4.56
N HIS A 355 -20.33 -7.93 -3.93
CA HIS A 355 -21.37 -8.29 -2.98
C HIS A 355 -22.73 -7.64 -3.27
N GLY A 356 -22.79 -6.71 -4.22
CA GLY A 356 -24.01 -6.03 -4.65
C GLY A 356 -25.10 -7.02 -5.04
N GLY A 357 -26.34 -6.76 -4.62
CA GLY A 357 -27.51 -7.58 -4.95
C GLY A 357 -27.65 -8.86 -4.13
N LYS A 358 -26.68 -9.23 -3.26
CA LYS A 358 -26.84 -10.36 -2.33
C LYS A 358 -27.76 -9.97 -1.17
N PRO A 359 -28.59 -10.89 -0.64
CA PRO A 359 -29.38 -10.63 0.57
C PRO A 359 -28.50 -10.22 1.76
N LEU A 360 -29.01 -9.31 2.60
CA LEU A 360 -28.32 -8.94 3.84
C LEU A 360 -28.15 -10.15 4.77
N SER A 361 -27.00 -10.25 5.43
CA SER A 361 -26.78 -11.28 6.44
C SER A 361 -27.72 -11.10 7.65
N PRO A 362 -28.10 -12.18 8.35
CA PRO A 362 -28.96 -12.09 9.53
C PRO A 362 -28.44 -11.13 10.60
N GLN A 363 -27.11 -11.12 10.82
CA GLN A 363 -26.45 -10.21 11.77
C GLN A 363 -26.58 -8.75 11.34
N THR A 364 -26.47 -8.46 10.03
CA THR A 364 -26.65 -7.11 9.50
C THR A 364 -28.09 -6.63 9.68
N LYS A 365 -29.08 -7.48 9.35
CA LYS A 365 -30.50 -7.19 9.54
C LYS A 365 -30.82 -6.84 11.00
N ALA A 366 -30.34 -7.66 11.94
CA ALA A 366 -30.52 -7.41 13.37
C ALA A 366 -29.81 -6.13 13.85
N GLY A 367 -28.61 -5.85 13.32
CA GLY A 367 -27.89 -4.60 13.58
C GLY A 367 -28.66 -3.36 13.12
N TYR A 368 -29.29 -3.42 11.93
CA TYR A 368 -30.10 -2.32 11.42
C TYR A 368 -31.33 -2.06 12.28
N LEU A 369 -32.06 -3.11 12.67
CA LEU A 369 -33.22 -3.00 13.56
C LEU A 369 -32.85 -2.50 14.96
N SER A 370 -31.68 -2.89 15.47
CA SER A 370 -31.18 -2.40 16.76
C SER A 370 -30.88 -0.90 16.71
N ALA A 371 -30.24 -0.43 15.63
CA ALA A 371 -29.92 0.98 15.44
C ALA A 371 -31.18 1.85 15.30
N THR A 372 -32.16 1.42 14.48
CA THR A 372 -33.41 2.18 14.33
C THR A 372 -34.22 2.20 15.62
N ARG A 373 -34.28 1.08 16.35
CA ARG A 373 -34.94 1.01 17.66
C ARG A 373 -34.33 1.97 18.66
N ALA A 374 -33.00 1.98 18.77
CA ALA A 374 -32.29 2.87 19.68
C ALA A 374 -32.55 4.35 19.34
N PHE A 375 -32.46 4.71 18.06
CA PHE A 375 -32.72 6.07 17.60
C PHE A 375 -34.12 6.57 18.00
N PHE A 376 -35.19 5.81 17.70
CA PHE A 376 -36.56 6.23 18.02
C PHE A 376 -36.87 6.19 19.51
N ARG A 377 -36.29 5.25 20.26
CA ARG A 377 -36.39 5.24 21.72
C ARG A 377 -35.79 6.52 22.29
N ASP A 378 -34.56 6.83 21.91
CA ASP A 378 -33.86 8.02 22.41
C ASP A 378 -34.62 9.31 22.01
N ALA A 379 -35.11 9.41 20.78
CA ALA A 379 -35.91 10.56 20.32
C ALA A 379 -37.23 10.73 21.09
N GLN A 380 -37.88 9.63 21.50
CA GLN A 380 -39.09 9.66 22.34
C GLN A 380 -38.79 9.95 23.82
N GLU A 381 -37.66 9.48 24.34
CA GLU A 381 -37.22 9.72 25.71
C GLU A 381 -36.75 11.18 25.90
N TRP A 382 -36.07 11.74 24.90
CA TRP A 382 -35.65 13.14 24.88
C TRP A 382 -36.76 14.12 24.46
N GLY A 383 -37.97 13.62 24.21
CA GLY A 383 -39.15 14.44 23.89
C GLY A 383 -39.10 15.13 22.54
N TRP A 384 -38.26 14.66 21.60
CA TRP A 384 -38.14 15.24 20.27
C TRP A 384 -39.27 14.82 19.34
N ILE A 385 -39.89 13.67 19.61
CA ILE A 385 -41.06 13.19 18.89
C ILE A 385 -42.13 12.67 19.86
N VAL A 386 -43.39 12.73 19.42
CA VAL A 386 -44.53 12.21 20.18
C VAL A 386 -44.47 10.67 20.22
N ARG A 387 -44.81 10.10 21.37
CA ARG A 387 -44.89 8.64 21.58
C ARG A 387 -46.12 8.05 20.89
N ARG A 388 -46.02 7.80 19.57
CA ARG A 388 -47.09 7.20 18.75
C ARG A 388 -47.01 5.67 18.65
N PHE A 389 -45.85 5.10 18.93
CA PHE A 389 -45.59 3.66 18.90
C PHE A 389 -44.49 3.32 19.91
N ASP A 390 -44.41 2.06 20.30
CA ASP A 390 -43.32 1.53 21.13
C ASP A 390 -42.20 0.99 20.21
N PRO A 391 -41.01 1.63 20.16
CA PRO A 391 -39.91 1.20 19.31
C PRO A 391 -39.43 -0.23 19.63
N ALA A 392 -39.46 -0.64 20.91
CA ALA A 392 -38.99 -1.96 21.32
C ALA A 392 -39.85 -3.08 20.73
N ARG A 393 -41.16 -2.83 20.59
CA ARG A 393 -42.13 -3.78 20.02
C ARG A 393 -42.23 -3.65 18.49
N ALA A 394 -42.33 -2.43 17.97
CA ALA A 394 -42.58 -2.18 16.55
C ALA A 394 -41.36 -2.48 15.67
N LEU A 395 -40.15 -2.33 16.21
CA LEU A 395 -38.88 -2.60 15.52
C LEU A 395 -38.17 -3.82 16.11
N ALA A 396 -38.91 -4.73 16.76
CA ALA A 396 -38.36 -5.97 17.29
C ALA A 396 -37.75 -6.82 16.17
N THR A 397 -36.65 -7.52 16.46
CA THR A 397 -36.05 -8.45 15.51
C THR A 397 -37.01 -9.61 15.26
N PRO A 398 -37.45 -9.85 14.01
CA PRO A 398 -38.33 -10.97 13.69
C PRO A 398 -37.76 -12.32 14.13
N ARG A 399 -38.63 -13.24 14.55
CA ARG A 399 -38.24 -14.60 14.95
C ARG A 399 -37.49 -15.34 13.85
N SER A 400 -37.85 -15.14 12.59
CA SER A 400 -37.17 -15.72 11.42
C SER A 400 -35.70 -15.29 11.34
N ILE A 401 -35.39 -14.02 11.64
CA ILE A 401 -34.02 -13.50 11.67
C ILE A 401 -33.32 -13.96 12.96
N ALA A 402 -34.00 -13.90 14.11
CA ALA A 402 -33.43 -14.31 15.39
C ALA A 402 -33.00 -15.79 15.41
N ALA A 403 -33.77 -16.68 14.77
CA ALA A 403 -33.43 -18.10 14.64
C ALA A 403 -32.11 -18.33 13.89
N LEU A 404 -31.76 -17.44 12.95
CA LEU A 404 -30.51 -17.51 12.17
C LEU A 404 -29.31 -16.92 12.91
N LEU A 405 -29.51 -16.31 14.08
CA LEU A 405 -28.45 -15.74 14.93
C LEU A 405 -27.96 -16.72 15.99
N ALA A 406 -28.36 -18.00 15.92
CA ALA A 406 -27.93 -19.02 16.86
C ALA A 406 -26.41 -19.01 17.03
N PRO A 407 -25.89 -19.23 18.26
CA PRO A 407 -24.46 -19.32 18.47
C PRO A 407 -23.91 -20.40 17.54
N ASN A 408 -22.89 -20.04 16.77
CA ASN A 408 -22.08 -20.98 16.02
C ASN A 408 -20.81 -21.24 16.85
N PRO A 409 -20.89 -22.07 17.91
CA PRO A 409 -19.72 -22.34 18.73
C PRO A 409 -18.67 -22.94 17.82
N ARG A 410 -17.51 -22.30 17.74
CA ARG A 410 -16.37 -22.89 17.05
C ARG A 410 -16.00 -24.14 17.84
N VAL A 411 -16.24 -25.30 17.24
CA VAL A 411 -15.70 -26.57 17.75
C VAL A 411 -14.18 -26.43 17.67
N ILE A 412 -13.54 -26.28 18.83
CA ILE A 412 -12.09 -26.32 18.94
C ILE A 412 -11.73 -27.79 18.75
N ALA A 413 -10.94 -28.10 17.73
CA ALA A 413 -10.49 -29.46 17.47
C ALA A 413 -9.61 -29.95 18.63
N ASP A 414 -9.67 -31.25 18.93
CA ASP A 414 -9.01 -31.84 20.11
C ASP A 414 -7.49 -31.60 20.12
N ASP A 415 -6.87 -31.47 18.95
CA ASP A 415 -5.44 -31.16 18.79
C ASP A 415 -5.09 -29.71 19.16
N ILE A 416 -6.05 -28.79 19.06
CA ILE A 416 -5.94 -27.41 19.54
C ILE A 416 -6.21 -27.37 21.06
N TRP A 417 -7.19 -28.14 21.55
CA TRP A 417 -7.44 -28.28 22.98
C TRP A 417 -6.23 -28.83 23.74
N ALA A 418 -5.57 -29.86 23.19
CA ALA A 418 -4.37 -30.46 23.78
C ALA A 418 -3.14 -29.53 23.84
N LYS A 419 -3.17 -28.39 23.13
CA LYS A 419 -2.13 -27.35 23.20
C LYS A 419 -2.44 -26.21 24.19
N LEU A 420 -3.68 -26.16 24.69
CA LEU A 420 -4.16 -25.12 25.60
C LEU A 420 -4.22 -25.58 27.07
N LEU A 421 -4.17 -26.89 27.31
CA LEU A 421 -3.86 -27.54 28.59
C LEU A 421 -2.34 -27.76 28.69
#